data_AF-A0A920TWU9-F1
#
_entry.id   AF-A0A920TWU9-F1
#
_cell.length_a   1.000
_cell.length_b   1.000
_cell.length_c   1.000
_cell.angle_alpha   90.00
_cell.angle_beta   90.00
_cell.angle_gamma   90.00
#
_symmetry.space_group_name_H-M   'P 1'
#
loop_
_entity.id
_entity.type
_entity.pdbx_description
1 polymer ?
#
loop_
_entity_poly.entity_id
_entity_poly.type
_entity_poly.pdbx_seq_one_letter_code
_entity_poly.pdbx_strand_id
1 'polypeptide(L)'
;MGSPAFRKDFFFFKEARNLEKITPKFLNFKILNQSTPEIQEGTKINYRLSLHGFPVSWISKITDWKPNQKFSDIQVKGPYSHWYHTHEFEEKNGGTLIKDHVLYKVPFGIPGDLVAGKWVRKDLEKVFTHRHKTIDTLLAN
;
A
#
# COMPACT_ATOMS: atom_id res chain seq x y z
N MET A 1 7.56 -5.68 32.06
CA MET A 1 6.86 -5.19 30.86
C MET A 1 7.57 -5.79 29.66
N GLY A 2 7.04 -6.88 29.11
CA GLY A 2 7.65 -7.53 27.94
C GLY A 2 7.44 -6.65 26.71
N SER A 3 8.48 -6.47 25.91
CA SER A 3 8.34 -5.95 24.55
C SER A 3 7.23 -6.72 23.84
N PRO A 4 6.22 -6.09 23.22
CA PRO A 4 5.23 -6.84 22.47
C PRO A 4 5.97 -7.59 21.36
N ALA A 5 5.93 -8.92 21.41
CA ALA A 5 6.43 -9.75 20.33
C ALA A 5 5.82 -9.21 19.03
N PHE A 6 6.69 -8.85 18.07
CA PHE A 6 6.24 -8.30 16.81
C PHE A 6 5.27 -9.27 16.13
N ARG A 7 4.11 -8.78 15.68
CA ARG A 7 3.14 -9.60 14.94
C ARG A 7 3.79 -10.08 13.64
N LYS A 8 3.75 -11.39 13.37
CA LYS A 8 4.25 -11.98 12.11
C LYS A 8 3.69 -11.26 10.88
N ASP A 9 2.42 -10.87 10.94
CA ASP A 9 1.75 -10.16 9.86
C ASP A 9 2.35 -8.78 9.64
N PHE A 10 2.73 -8.05 10.70
CA PHE A 10 3.39 -6.75 10.57
C PHE A 10 4.80 -6.88 9.96
N PHE A 11 5.52 -7.96 10.26
CA PHE A 11 6.82 -8.22 9.62
C PHE A 11 6.71 -8.39 8.11
N PHE A 12 5.60 -8.93 7.60
CA PHE A 12 5.37 -9.01 6.16
C PHE A 12 5.46 -7.63 5.50
N PHE A 13 4.97 -6.58 6.16
CA PHE A 13 4.99 -5.20 5.67
C PHE A 13 6.31 -4.46 5.92
N LYS A 14 7.26 -5.05 6.64
CA LYS A 14 8.60 -4.48 6.81
C LYS A 14 9.51 -4.70 5.61
N GLU A 15 9.19 -5.66 4.75
CA GLU A 15 9.94 -5.99 3.54
C GLU A 15 9.20 -5.43 2.32
N ALA A 16 9.77 -4.41 1.68
CA ALA A 16 9.10 -3.76 0.55
C ALA A 16 8.83 -4.74 -0.60
N ARG A 17 9.71 -5.72 -0.84
CA ARG A 17 9.50 -6.73 -1.92
C ARG A 17 8.22 -7.53 -1.73
N ASN A 18 7.67 -7.63 -0.52
CA ASN A 18 6.39 -8.26 -0.31
C ASN A 18 5.22 -7.48 -0.93
N LEU A 19 5.37 -6.17 -1.17
CA LEU A 19 4.39 -5.38 -1.93
C LEU A 19 4.20 -5.93 -3.34
N GLU A 20 5.26 -6.42 -4.00
CA GLU A 20 5.15 -7.02 -5.34
C GLU A 20 4.29 -8.28 -5.31
N LYS A 21 4.39 -9.08 -4.25
CA LYS A 21 3.64 -10.34 -4.09
C LYS A 21 2.14 -10.12 -3.94
N ILE A 22 1.75 -9.04 -3.27
CA ILE A 22 0.34 -8.72 -2.98
C ILE A 22 -0.28 -7.73 -3.98
N THR A 23 0.47 -7.34 -5.01
CA THR A 23 0.00 -6.42 -6.05
C THR A 23 -0.42 -7.22 -7.30
N PRO A 24 -1.57 -6.93 -7.92
CA PRO A 24 -2.00 -7.66 -9.10
C PRO A 24 -0.98 -7.66 -10.24
N LYS A 25 -0.79 -8.83 -10.87
CA LYS A 25 0.15 -8.99 -12.01
C LYS A 25 -0.11 -8.02 -13.17
N PHE A 26 -1.36 -7.62 -13.42
CA PHE A 26 -1.70 -6.68 -14.49
C PHE A 26 -1.10 -5.30 -14.30
N LEU A 27 -0.75 -4.93 -13.06
CA LEU A 27 -0.05 -3.68 -12.76
C LEU A 27 1.45 -3.75 -13.05
N ASN A 28 2.03 -4.92 -13.35
CA ASN A 28 3.47 -5.08 -13.59
C ASN A 28 4.33 -4.30 -12.56
N PHE A 29 3.95 -4.41 -11.29
CA PHE A 29 4.52 -3.62 -10.21
C PHE A 29 5.95 -4.10 -9.93
N LYS A 30 6.89 -3.15 -9.89
CA LYS A 30 8.31 -3.42 -9.68
C LYS A 30 8.95 -2.36 -8.82
N ILE A 31 9.55 -2.79 -7.72
CA ILE A 31 10.37 -1.96 -6.86
C ILE A 31 11.70 -1.73 -7.54
N LEU A 32 12.09 -0.45 -7.62
CA LEU A 32 13.36 -0.03 -8.19
C LEU A 32 14.42 0.11 -7.10
N ASN A 33 14.05 0.76 -5.99
CA ASN A 33 14.90 0.92 -4.81
C ASN A 33 14.07 1.40 -3.61
N GLN A 34 14.70 1.34 -2.44
CA GLN A 34 14.22 1.92 -1.20
C GLN A 34 15.37 2.63 -0.47
N SER A 35 15.05 3.63 0.36
CA SER A 35 16.06 4.45 1.03
C SER A 35 16.63 3.84 2.32
N THR A 36 16.04 2.77 2.82
CA THR A 36 16.44 2.07 4.06
C THR A 36 16.45 0.56 3.84
N PRO A 37 17.19 -0.24 4.61
CA PRO A 37 17.20 -1.71 4.45
C PRO A 37 15.86 -2.38 4.78
N GLU A 38 15.14 -1.88 5.78
CA GLU A 38 13.78 -2.28 6.13
C GLU A 38 12.84 -1.08 6.06
N ILE A 39 11.54 -1.32 5.85
CA ILE A 39 10.51 -0.27 5.94
C ILE A 39 10.39 0.21 7.40
N GLN A 40 10.47 1.53 7.56
CA GLN A 40 10.31 2.26 8.82
C GLN A 40 9.83 3.69 8.53
N GLU A 41 9.59 4.49 9.58
CA GLU A 41 9.25 5.91 9.42
C GLU A 41 10.25 6.63 8.49
N GLY A 42 9.72 7.37 7.52
CA GLY A 42 10.52 8.14 6.57
C GLY A 42 11.13 7.36 5.41
N THR A 43 11.02 6.01 5.39
CA THR A 43 11.47 5.20 4.26
C THR A 43 10.80 5.67 2.97
N LYS A 44 11.59 5.94 1.94
CA LYS A 44 11.10 6.21 0.59
C LYS A 44 11.21 4.95 -0.25
N ILE A 45 10.16 4.64 -0.99
CA ILE A 45 10.11 3.48 -1.90
C ILE A 45 9.85 4.02 -3.30
N ASN A 46 10.73 3.69 -4.23
CA ASN A 46 10.61 4.04 -5.64
C ASN A 46 10.22 2.80 -6.44
N TYR A 47 9.11 2.87 -7.16
CA TYR A 47 8.59 1.76 -7.93
C TYR A 47 7.96 2.22 -9.25
N ARG A 48 7.76 1.25 -10.14
CA ARG A 48 7.01 1.41 -11.38
C ARG A 48 5.85 0.45 -11.42
N LEU A 49 4.77 0.86 -12.06
CA LEU A 49 3.59 0.04 -12.34
C LEU A 49 2.94 0.49 -13.64
N SER A 50 2.00 -0.29 -14.16
CA SER A 50 1.25 -0.06 -15.38
C SER A 50 -0.20 0.28 -15.03
N LEU A 51 -0.64 1.50 -15.33
CA LEU A 51 -2.04 1.91 -15.24
C LEU A 51 -2.65 1.91 -16.64
N HIS A 52 -3.66 1.07 -16.86
CA HIS A 52 -4.30 0.87 -18.17
C HIS A 52 -3.31 0.67 -19.34
N GLY A 53 -2.18 -0.01 -19.09
CA GLY A 53 -1.14 -0.27 -20.09
C GLY A 53 -0.03 0.79 -20.17
N PHE A 54 -0.19 1.93 -19.49
CA PHE A 54 0.81 3.00 -19.49
C PHE A 54 1.74 2.89 -18.28
N PRO A 55 3.07 2.92 -18.47
CA PRO A 55 4.02 2.87 -17.36
C PRO A 55 3.99 4.16 -16.54
N VAL A 56 3.88 4.01 -15.23
CA VAL A 56 3.87 5.09 -14.24
C VAL A 56 5.00 4.87 -13.25
N SER A 57 5.77 5.92 -12.98
CA SER A 57 6.76 5.93 -11.90
C SER A 57 6.15 6.59 -10.66
N TRP A 58 6.39 5.99 -9.50
CA TRP A 58 5.84 6.44 -8.23
C TRP A 58 6.91 6.37 -7.14
N ILE A 59 6.99 7.43 -6.34
CA ILE A 59 7.80 7.49 -5.11
C ILE A 59 6.86 7.70 -3.93
N SER A 60 6.79 6.75 -3.01
CA SER A 60 6.07 6.89 -1.74
C SER A 60 7.04 7.18 -0.59
N LYS A 61 6.51 7.69 0.52
CA LYS A 61 7.24 7.85 1.79
C LYS A 61 6.37 7.32 2.93
N ILE A 62 6.95 6.49 3.78
CA ILE A 62 6.30 5.97 4.98
C ILE A 62 6.17 7.08 6.03
N THR A 63 4.99 7.17 6.63
CA THR A 63 4.65 8.12 7.69
C THR A 63 3.81 7.42 8.77
N ASP A 64 3.58 8.10 9.89
CA ASP A 64 2.67 7.65 10.95
C ASP A 64 2.97 6.25 11.49
N TRP A 65 4.25 5.89 11.54
CA TRP A 65 4.74 4.58 11.94
C TRP A 65 4.49 4.29 13.43
N LYS A 66 3.60 3.33 13.69
CA LYS A 66 3.36 2.75 15.01
C LYS A 66 3.54 1.24 14.91
N PRO A 67 4.71 0.71 15.30
CA PRO A 67 5.02 -0.72 15.21
C PRO A 67 3.89 -1.61 15.72
N ASN A 68 3.58 -2.67 14.96
CA ASN A 68 2.50 -3.64 15.24
C ASN A 68 1.07 -3.07 15.27
N GLN A 69 0.85 -1.79 15.02
CA GLN A 69 -0.46 -1.15 15.11
C GLN A 69 -0.87 -0.51 13.79
N LYS A 70 -0.03 0.36 13.24
CA LYS A 70 -0.32 1.05 11.99
C LYS A 70 0.90 1.66 11.33
N PHE A 71 0.79 1.95 10.05
CA PHE A 71 1.64 2.91 9.36
C PHE A 71 0.86 3.49 8.19
N SER A 72 1.34 4.60 7.65
CA SER A 72 0.82 5.21 6.44
C SER A 72 1.90 5.33 5.38
N ASP A 73 1.48 5.48 4.13
CA ASP A 73 2.33 5.90 3.03
C ASP A 73 1.71 7.09 2.32
N ILE A 74 2.54 8.09 2.05
CA ILE A 74 2.15 9.26 1.24
C ILE A 74 2.86 9.20 -0.11
N GLN A 75 2.20 9.73 -1.14
CA GLN A 75 2.88 9.96 -2.42
C GLN A 75 3.78 11.20 -2.33
N VAL A 76 5.06 11.01 -2.67
CA VAL A 76 6.02 12.10 -2.93
C VAL A 76 5.97 12.51 -4.40
N LYS A 77 5.87 11.52 -5.31
CA LYS A 77 5.69 11.71 -6.75
C LYS A 77 4.85 10.56 -7.29
N GLY A 78 3.88 10.83 -8.14
CA GLY A 78 3.04 9.79 -8.72
C GLY A 78 1.82 10.36 -9.46
N PRO A 79 0.86 9.50 -9.84
CA PRO A 79 -0.24 9.86 -10.72
C PRO A 79 -1.34 10.68 -10.03
N TYR A 80 -1.37 10.72 -8.70
CA TYR A 80 -2.38 11.44 -7.94
C TYR A 80 -1.93 12.86 -7.60
N SER A 81 -2.86 13.79 -7.35
CA SER A 81 -2.52 15.07 -6.72
C SER A 81 -2.32 14.94 -5.22
N HIS A 82 -3.01 13.99 -4.60
CA HIS A 82 -2.83 13.61 -3.21
C HIS A 82 -3.05 12.11 -3.06
N TRP A 83 -2.23 11.49 -2.21
CA TRP A 83 -2.38 10.11 -1.82
C TRP A 83 -1.86 9.97 -0.39
N TYR A 84 -2.71 9.45 0.46
CA TYR A 84 -2.43 9.10 1.84
C TYR A 84 -3.12 7.77 2.11
N HIS A 85 -2.33 6.75 2.37
CA HIS A 85 -2.83 5.39 2.52
C HIS A 85 -2.39 4.84 3.87
N THR A 86 -3.36 4.47 4.71
CA THR A 86 -3.12 3.93 6.05
C THR A 86 -3.37 2.44 6.07
N HIS A 87 -2.46 1.73 6.74
CA HIS A 87 -2.53 0.31 7.04
C HIS A 87 -2.69 0.18 8.55
N GLU A 88 -3.78 -0.42 9.02
CA GLU A 88 -4.03 -0.68 10.44
C GLU A 88 -4.11 -2.18 10.70
N PHE A 89 -3.56 -2.60 11.84
CA PHE A 89 -3.42 -3.99 12.25
C PHE A 89 -4.07 -4.20 13.62
N GLU A 90 -5.18 -4.92 13.64
CA GLU A 90 -5.94 -5.22 14.85
C GLU A 90 -5.96 -6.73 15.13
N GLU A 91 -5.87 -7.11 16.39
CA GLU A 91 -6.09 -8.52 16.76
C GLU A 91 -7.58 -8.82 16.72
N LYS A 92 -7.96 -9.90 16.04
CA LYS A 92 -9.36 -10.32 15.96
C LYS A 92 -9.47 -11.83 15.80
N ASN A 93 -10.22 -12.46 16.69
CA ASN A 93 -10.54 -13.90 16.65
C ASN A 93 -9.30 -14.82 16.50
N GLY A 94 -8.18 -14.48 17.16
CA GLY A 94 -6.94 -15.26 17.09
C GLY A 94 -6.10 -15.05 15.83
N GLY A 95 -6.48 -14.10 14.96
CA GLY A 95 -5.69 -13.64 13.81
C GLY A 95 -5.52 -12.12 13.80
N THR A 96 -5.04 -11.60 12.67
CA THR A 96 -4.90 -10.15 12.45
C THR A 96 -5.89 -9.66 11.41
N LEU A 97 -6.73 -8.70 11.79
CA LEU A 97 -7.52 -7.91 10.87
C LEU A 97 -6.64 -6.77 10.33
N ILE A 98 -6.41 -6.78 9.02
CA ILE A 98 -5.71 -5.71 8.30
C ILE A 98 -6.76 -4.80 7.66
N LYS A 99 -6.65 -3.49 7.90
CA LYS A 99 -7.50 -2.47 7.28
C LYS A 99 -6.65 -1.51 6.46
N ASP A 100 -6.94 -1.44 5.16
CA ASP A 100 -6.38 -0.44 4.26
C ASP A 100 -7.39 0.73 4.12
N HIS A 101 -6.95 1.96 4.37
CA HIS A 101 -7.73 3.18 4.17
C HIS A 101 -7.00 4.13 3.22
N VAL A 102 -7.55 4.35 2.03
CA VAL A 102 -6.94 5.22 1.00
C VAL A 102 -7.70 6.52 0.88
N LEU A 103 -7.01 7.63 1.14
CA LEU A 103 -7.42 8.98 0.78
C LEU A 103 -6.64 9.41 -0.46
N TYR A 104 -7.34 9.77 -1.53
CA TYR A 104 -6.70 10.19 -2.76
C TYR A 104 -7.45 11.35 -3.43
N LYS A 105 -6.74 12.08 -4.28
CA LYS A 105 -7.29 13.09 -5.18
C LYS A 105 -6.70 12.91 -6.57
N VAL A 106 -7.54 12.79 -7.58
CA VAL A 106 -7.08 12.67 -8.98
C VAL A 106 -6.64 14.05 -9.51
N PRO A 107 -5.75 14.09 -10.53
CA PRO A 107 -5.34 15.34 -11.14
C PRO A 107 -6.51 16.06 -11.84
N PHE A 108 -6.32 17.36 -12.11
CA PHE A 108 -7.29 18.25 -12.80
C PHE A 108 -8.57 18.63 -12.01
N GLY A 109 -8.66 18.29 -10.72
CA GLY A 109 -9.75 18.77 -9.85
C GLY A 109 -11.12 18.19 -10.21
N ILE A 110 -12.20 18.95 -9.99
CA ILE A 110 -13.59 18.48 -10.13
C ILE A 110 -13.88 17.82 -11.49
N PRO A 111 -13.44 18.36 -12.65
CA PRO A 111 -13.62 17.69 -13.93
C PRO A 111 -12.94 16.30 -13.99
N GLY A 112 -11.76 16.18 -13.39
CA GLY A 112 -11.04 14.91 -13.26
C GLY A 112 -11.78 13.92 -12.35
N ASP A 113 -12.31 14.39 -11.22
CA ASP A 113 -13.11 13.57 -10.29
C ASP A 113 -14.37 13.02 -10.97
N LEU A 114 -15.07 13.82 -11.78
CA LEU A 114 -16.30 13.42 -12.47
C LEU A 114 -16.06 12.41 -13.59
N VAL A 115 -14.98 12.58 -14.36
CA VAL A 115 -14.70 11.73 -15.53
C VAL A 115 -13.92 10.47 -15.14
N ALA A 116 -12.85 10.63 -14.37
CA ALA A 116 -11.92 9.55 -14.03
C ALA A 116 -12.16 8.96 -12.64
N GLY A 117 -12.83 9.67 -11.72
CA GLY A 117 -12.98 9.23 -10.33
C GLY A 117 -13.67 7.88 -10.19
N LYS A 118 -14.69 7.58 -11.01
CA LYS A 118 -15.36 6.26 -11.01
C LYS A 118 -14.44 5.15 -11.52
N TRP A 119 -13.57 5.42 -12.49
CA TRP A 119 -12.64 4.42 -13.02
C TRP A 119 -11.52 4.15 -12.03
N VAL A 120 -10.91 5.20 -11.49
CA VAL A 120 -9.90 5.11 -10.44
C VAL A 120 -10.42 4.36 -9.23
N ARG A 121 -11.65 4.64 -8.78
CA ARG A 121 -12.27 3.89 -7.68
C ARG A 121 -12.38 2.39 -7.99
N LYS A 122 -12.83 2.03 -9.19
CA LYS A 122 -12.93 0.62 -9.62
C LYS A 122 -11.57 -0.06 -9.69
N ASP A 123 -10.54 0.65 -10.14
CA ASP A 123 -9.18 0.11 -10.20
C ASP A 123 -8.65 -0.14 -8.78
N LEU A 124 -8.83 0.82 -7.87
CA LEU A 124 -8.46 0.64 -6.46
C LEU A 124 -9.21 -0.54 -5.85
N GLU A 125 -10.53 -0.61 -6.01
CA GLU A 125 -11.35 -1.74 -5.53
C GLU A 125 -10.81 -3.08 -6.06
N LYS A 126 -10.44 -3.16 -7.33
CA LYS A 126 -9.84 -4.36 -7.94
C LYS A 126 -8.47 -4.71 -7.33
N VAL A 127 -7.61 -3.71 -7.12
CA VAL A 127 -6.29 -3.88 -6.52
C VAL A 127 -6.38 -4.38 -5.08
N PHE A 128 -7.20 -3.72 -4.26
CA PHE A 128 -7.35 -4.09 -2.84
C PHE A 128 -8.10 -5.41 -2.66
N THR A 129 -9.09 -5.72 -3.51
CA THR A 129 -9.75 -7.03 -3.50
C THR A 129 -8.76 -8.16 -3.79
N HIS A 130 -7.85 -7.96 -4.76
CA HIS A 130 -6.79 -8.94 -5.02
C HIS A 130 -5.81 -9.04 -3.85
N ARG A 131 -5.37 -7.89 -3.30
CA ARG A 131 -4.47 -7.84 -2.15
C ARG A 131 -5.04 -8.64 -0.97
N HIS A 132 -6.30 -8.41 -0.60
CA HIS A 132 -6.94 -9.13 0.51
C HIS A 132 -6.91 -10.65 0.29
N LYS A 133 -7.36 -11.12 -0.88
CA LYS A 133 -7.35 -12.56 -1.22
C LYS A 133 -5.95 -13.17 -1.16
N THR A 134 -4.94 -12.45 -1.68
CA THR A 134 -3.56 -12.91 -1.70
C THR A 134 -2.96 -12.94 -0.29
N ILE A 135 -3.22 -11.93 0.53
CA ILE A 135 -2.79 -11.88 1.94
C ILE A 135 -3.42 -13.02 2.74
N ASP A 136 -4.74 -13.22 2.62
CA ASP A 136 -5.44 -14.33 3.30
C ASP A 136 -4.79 -15.66 2.96
N THR A 137 -4.39 -15.86 1.70
CA THR A 137 -3.71 -17.09 1.27
C THR A 137 -2.28 -17.20 1.82
N LEU A 138 -1.52 -16.10 1.85
CA LEU A 138 -0.11 -16.10 2.26
C LEU A 138 0.07 -16.18 3.78
N LEU A 139 -0.85 -15.61 4.56
CA LEU A 139 -0.76 -15.50 6.02
C LEU A 139 -1.68 -16.48 6.77
N ALA A 140 -2.43 -17.35 6.08
CA ALA A 140 -3.24 -18.39 6.71
C ALA A 140 -2.44 -19.55 7.36
N ASN A 141 -1.11 -19.46 7.46
CA ASN A 141 -0.23 -20.50 8.03
C ASN A 141 0.62 -19.99 9.20
#